data_AF-A0A1V5K416-F1
#
_entry.id   AF-A0A1V5K416-F1
#
_cell.length_a   1.000
_cell.length_b   1.000
_cell.length_c   1.000
_cell.angle_alpha   90.00
_cell.angle_beta   90.00
_cell.angle_gamma   90.00
#
_symmetry.space_group_name_H-M   'P 1'
#
loop_
_entity.id
_entity.type
_entity.pdbx_description
1 polymer ?
#
loop_
_entity_poly.entity_id
_entity_poly.type
_entity_poly.pdbx_seq_one_letter_code
_entity_poly.pdbx_strand_id
1 'polypeptide(L)'
;MVKISDVMMTDVLTASKSDTILEMSQRLQAHRIGAIVIVDHNHYPVGIVSERDIIRSLGVYKEHALNKQAQDIMSSPVLTLEPDQDIETAATLMSLNMIRRIPVTQDDKLIGIISYRDITNALRKSYYMLEQKTEKLEDKANHDPLTGLFNKGYMEEQLTYHFELARRSRNSMAVMFLDIDHFKKVNDTYGHQRGDEVLKRIAHILKDKSRAINVVGRFGGEEFMIIGPISDYKSALYLGERIRTAVEKEVFSHENTDFNITISIGISVWNSSIASEKDLVKFADEALYTAKRNGRNQVRMYEG
;
A
#
# COMPACT_ATOMS: atom_id res chain seq x y z
N MET A 1 21.24 -7.06 3.30
CA MET A 1 21.45 -6.01 4.30
C MET A 1 21.93 -4.78 3.57
N VAL A 2 21.51 -3.59 4.00
CA VAL A 2 21.88 -2.32 3.35
C VAL A 2 23.33 -2.03 3.72
N LYS A 3 24.18 -1.79 2.72
CA LYS A 3 25.60 -1.51 2.92
C LYS A 3 25.84 -0.03 3.16
N ILE A 4 26.94 0.31 3.83
CA ILE A 4 27.35 1.70 4.04
C ILE A 4 27.50 2.44 2.71
N SER A 5 28.06 1.78 1.70
CA SER A 5 28.19 2.31 0.33
C SER A 5 26.87 2.75 -0.30
N ASP A 6 25.74 2.14 0.09
CA ASP A 6 24.42 2.43 -0.49
C ASP A 6 23.80 3.71 0.06
N VAL A 7 24.33 4.23 1.18
CA VAL A 7 23.69 5.26 2.01
C VAL A 7 24.62 6.42 2.34
N MET A 8 25.93 6.20 2.38
CA MET A 8 26.91 7.24 2.70
C MET A 8 26.88 8.41 1.72
N MET A 9 27.28 9.58 2.19
CA MET A 9 27.57 10.72 1.32
C MET A 9 29.01 10.62 0.81
N THR A 10 29.21 10.73 -0.50
CA THR A 10 30.54 10.68 -1.13
C THR A 10 31.18 12.05 -1.29
N ASP A 11 30.39 13.11 -1.36
CA ASP A 11 30.88 14.49 -1.39
C ASP A 11 31.16 14.98 0.04
N VAL A 12 32.37 14.69 0.51
CA VAL A 12 32.80 15.01 1.88
C VAL A 12 33.66 16.26 1.88
N LEU A 13 33.20 17.30 2.58
CA LEU A 13 34.02 18.48 2.79
C LEU A 13 35.13 18.18 3.80
N THR A 14 36.36 18.52 3.41
CA THR A 14 37.57 18.28 4.21
C THR A 14 38.30 19.57 4.60
N ALA A 15 39.10 19.48 5.65
CA ALA A 15 39.98 20.55 6.12
C ALA A 15 41.30 19.98 6.67
N SER A 16 42.31 20.83 6.76
CA SER A 16 43.61 20.49 7.37
C SER A 16 43.58 20.71 8.89
N LYS A 17 44.55 20.12 9.62
CA LYS A 17 44.72 20.36 11.06
C LYS A 17 44.97 21.84 11.41
N SER A 18 45.55 22.60 10.48
CA SER A 18 45.89 24.01 10.63
C SER A 18 44.77 24.98 10.24
N ASP A 19 43.70 24.49 9.60
CA ASP A 19 42.56 25.33 9.21
C ASP A 19 41.91 25.91 10.46
N THR A 20 41.57 27.20 10.41
CA THR A 20 41.02 27.91 11.57
C THR A 20 39.54 27.63 11.77
N ILE A 21 39.06 27.86 12.99
CA ILE A 21 37.63 27.79 13.30
C ILE A 21 36.82 28.72 12.41
N LEU A 22 37.33 29.93 12.12
CA LEU A 22 36.65 30.88 11.23
C LEU A 22 36.46 30.31 9.82
N GLU A 23 37.53 29.79 9.20
CA GLU A 23 37.48 29.21 7.85
C GLU A 23 36.54 28.00 7.79
N MET A 24 36.64 27.10 8.79
CA MET A 24 35.76 25.94 8.88
C MET A 24 34.29 26.34 9.08
N SER A 25 34.01 27.34 9.91
CA SER A 25 32.65 27.84 10.13
C SER A 25 32.04 28.42 8.87
N GLN A 26 32.81 29.18 8.08
CA GLN A 26 32.36 29.72 6.80
C GLN A 26 32.05 28.60 5.79
N ARG A 27 32.92 27.58 5.73
CA ARG A 27 32.71 26.38 4.90
C ARG A 27 31.46 25.60 5.29
N LEU A 28 31.26 25.32 6.59
CA LEU A 28 30.05 24.65 7.11
C LEU A 28 28.78 25.39 6.68
N GLN A 29 28.77 26.72 6.86
CA GLN A 29 27.62 27.57 6.51
C GLN A 29 27.37 27.59 5.00
N ALA A 30 28.42 27.80 4.19
CA ALA A 30 28.31 27.89 2.73
C ALA A 30 27.76 26.59 2.11
N HIS A 31 28.19 25.44 2.62
CA HIS A 31 27.78 24.13 2.12
C HIS A 31 26.56 23.53 2.85
N ARG A 32 26.03 24.22 3.87
CA ARG A 32 24.89 23.77 4.71
C ARG A 32 25.09 22.37 5.30
N ILE A 33 26.32 22.06 5.70
CA ILE A 33 26.70 20.81 6.33
C ILE A 33 27.04 21.05 7.81
N GLY A 34 26.85 20.05 8.66
CA GLY A 34 27.03 20.22 10.11
C GLY A 34 28.34 19.70 10.69
N ALA A 35 29.26 19.19 9.86
CA ALA A 35 30.63 18.82 10.25
C ALA A 35 31.56 18.78 9.03
N ILE A 36 32.86 18.93 9.30
CA ILE A 36 33.96 18.78 8.36
C ILE A 36 34.89 17.67 8.86
N VAL A 37 35.34 16.83 7.95
CA VAL A 37 36.35 15.80 8.25
C VAL A 37 37.74 16.41 8.13
N ILE A 38 38.55 16.27 9.17
CA ILE A 38 39.94 16.71 9.16
C ILE A 38 40.79 15.58 8.61
N VAL A 39 41.56 15.86 7.56
CA VAL A 39 42.41 14.88 6.88
C VAL A 39 43.89 15.24 7.00
N ASP A 40 44.76 14.24 6.86
CA ASP A 40 46.19 14.44 6.72
C ASP A 40 46.62 14.63 5.25
N HIS A 41 47.94 14.63 5.00
CA HIS A 41 48.52 14.78 3.67
C HIS A 41 48.23 13.60 2.72
N ASN A 42 47.87 12.43 3.25
CA ASN A 42 47.49 11.24 2.47
C ASN A 42 45.98 11.15 2.25
N HIS A 43 45.22 12.15 2.70
CA HIS A 43 43.76 12.15 2.68
C HIS A 43 43.13 11.11 3.64
N TYR A 44 43.88 10.68 4.67
CA TYR A 44 43.36 9.83 5.73
C TYR A 44 42.64 10.70 6.78
N PRO A 45 41.44 10.32 7.25
CA PRO A 45 40.71 11.08 8.26
C PRO A 45 41.41 10.97 9.62
N VAL A 46 41.80 12.11 10.17
CA VAL A 46 42.51 12.23 11.46
C VAL A 46 41.67 12.92 12.54
N GLY A 47 40.51 13.48 12.18
CA GLY A 47 39.58 14.08 13.12
C GLY A 47 38.27 14.52 12.47
N ILE A 48 37.31 14.96 13.29
CA ILE A 48 36.08 15.63 12.83
C ILE A 48 35.85 16.88 13.65
N VAL A 49 35.46 17.96 13.00
CA VAL A 49 34.96 19.18 13.64
C VAL A 49 33.49 19.35 13.28
N SER A 50 32.62 19.36 14.29
CA SER A 50 31.19 19.65 14.12
C SER A 50 30.83 21.07 14.56
N GLU A 51 29.64 21.54 14.17
CA GLU A 51 29.08 22.80 14.69
C GLU A 51 29.06 22.83 16.23
N ARG A 52 28.84 21.67 16.88
CA ARG A 52 28.85 21.55 18.34
C ARG A 52 30.23 21.84 18.92
N ASP A 53 31.29 21.38 18.25
CA ASP A 53 32.67 21.57 18.71
C ASP A 53 33.09 23.03 18.57
N ILE A 54 32.68 23.69 17.48
CA ILE A 54 32.85 25.13 17.27
C ILE A 54 32.11 25.93 18.36
N ILE A 55 30.84 25.63 18.63
CA ILE A 55 30.08 26.34 19.68
C ILE A 55 30.72 26.12 21.06
N ARG A 56 31.16 24.89 21.36
CA ARG A 56 31.82 24.58 22.62
C ARG A 56 33.13 25.35 22.78
N SER A 57 33.89 25.54 21.71
CA SER A 57 35.17 26.25 21.73
C SER A 57 35.02 27.73 22.08
N LEU A 58 33.92 28.38 21.68
CA LEU A 58 33.61 29.78 22.04
C LEU A 58 33.54 29.97 23.56
N GLY A 59 32.97 29.00 24.29
CA GLY A 59 32.91 29.04 25.75
C GLY A 59 34.27 28.82 26.43
N VAL A 60 35.17 28.07 25.79
CA VAL A 60 36.48 27.71 26.35
C VAL A 60 37.54 28.78 26.05
N TYR A 61 37.61 29.24 24.80
CA TYR A 61 38.68 30.12 24.32
C TYR A 61 38.26 31.59 24.19
N LYS A 62 36.98 31.90 24.41
CA LYS A 62 36.43 33.27 24.41
C LYS A 62 36.83 34.05 23.15
N GLU A 63 37.41 35.23 23.30
CA GLU A 63 37.77 36.16 22.21
C GLU A 63 38.79 35.58 21.21
N HIS A 64 39.56 34.56 21.60
CA HIS A 64 40.56 33.93 20.72
C HIS A 64 40.05 32.69 20.00
N ALA A 65 38.78 32.29 20.22
CA ALA A 65 38.25 31.04 19.68
C ALA A 65 38.34 30.97 18.15
N LEU A 66 38.03 32.05 17.43
CA LEU A 66 38.02 32.04 15.96
C LEU A 66 39.39 31.79 15.32
N ASN A 67 40.48 32.09 16.04
CA ASN A 67 41.86 31.89 15.57
C ASN A 67 42.43 30.53 15.95
N LYS A 68 41.69 29.71 16.73
CA LYS A 68 42.10 28.34 17.03
C LYS A 68 42.03 27.49 15.78
N GLN A 69 42.87 26.46 15.75
CA GLN A 69 42.99 25.55 14.62
C GLN A 69 42.13 24.31 14.83
N ALA A 70 41.85 23.58 13.76
CA ALA A 70 41.07 22.35 13.80
C ALA A 70 41.62 21.34 14.82
N GLN A 71 42.94 21.19 14.90
CA GLN A 71 43.59 20.30 15.87
C GLN A 71 43.30 20.65 17.34
N ASP A 72 42.94 21.89 17.66
CA ASP A 72 42.65 22.34 19.02
C ASP A 72 41.24 21.95 19.49
N ILE A 73 40.35 21.56 18.57
CA ILE A 73 38.92 21.34 18.84
C ILE A 73 38.34 20.07 18.22
N MET A 74 39.04 19.42 17.29
CA MET A 74 38.53 18.23 16.61
C MET A 74 38.37 17.05 17.57
N SER A 75 37.36 16.23 17.33
CA SER A 75 37.28 14.90 17.94
C SER A 75 38.33 13.99 17.30
N SER A 76 39.23 13.44 18.11
CA SER A 76 40.33 12.57 17.69
C SER A 76 40.69 11.58 18.83
N PRO A 77 41.08 10.32 18.53
CA PRO A 77 41.14 9.71 17.19
C PRO A 77 39.74 9.52 16.60
N VAL A 78 39.64 9.58 15.27
CA VAL A 78 38.38 9.38 14.57
C VAL A 78 38.16 7.89 14.27
N LEU A 79 36.97 7.39 14.56
CA LEU A 79 36.56 6.06 14.12
C LEU A 79 36.26 6.11 12.63
N THR A 80 36.63 5.07 11.89
CA THR A 80 36.29 4.91 10.47
C THR A 80 35.52 3.61 10.24
N LEU A 81 34.85 3.53 9.10
CA LEU A 81 34.15 2.34 8.61
C LEU A 81 34.57 2.06 7.17
N GLU A 82 34.45 0.81 6.75
CA GLU A 82 34.66 0.39 5.36
C GLU A 82 33.31 0.34 4.61
N PRO A 83 33.28 0.60 3.29
CA PRO A 83 32.05 0.75 2.52
C PRO A 83 31.18 -0.51 2.45
N ASP A 84 31.80 -1.69 2.58
CA ASP A 84 31.16 -3.00 2.49
C ASP A 84 30.53 -3.47 3.82
N GLN A 85 30.75 -2.73 4.90
CA GLN A 85 30.12 -2.99 6.19
C GLN A 85 28.63 -2.63 6.19
N ASP A 86 27.90 -3.18 7.14
CA ASP A 86 26.45 -2.97 7.26
C ASP A 86 26.13 -1.67 8.02
N ILE A 87 25.01 -1.03 7.68
CA ILE A 87 24.58 0.21 8.35
C ILE A 87 24.28 0.00 9.85
N GLU A 88 23.96 -1.23 10.27
CA GLU A 88 23.78 -1.62 11.67
C GLU A 88 25.09 -1.52 12.47
N THR A 89 26.23 -1.84 11.84
CA THR A 89 27.55 -1.62 12.42
C THR A 89 27.78 -0.13 12.66
N ALA A 90 27.46 0.71 11.67
CA ALA A 90 27.56 2.15 11.80
C ALA A 90 26.67 2.70 12.94
N ALA A 91 25.40 2.26 13.00
CA ALA A 91 24.46 2.66 14.04
C ALA A 91 24.94 2.25 15.44
N THR A 92 25.51 1.05 15.57
CA THR A 92 26.06 0.53 16.83
C THR A 92 27.25 1.37 17.28
N LEU A 93 28.22 1.63 16.40
CA LEU A 93 29.39 2.46 16.73
C LEU A 93 28.98 3.90 17.08
N MET A 94 28.02 4.47 16.35
CA MET A 94 27.50 5.81 16.66
C MET A 94 26.89 5.88 18.05
N SER A 95 26.07 4.89 18.42
CA SER A 95 25.41 4.82 19.73
C SER A 95 26.42 4.63 20.87
N LEU A 96 27.31 3.63 20.74
CA LEU A 96 28.30 3.31 21.78
C LEU A 96 29.29 4.46 22.05
N ASN A 97 29.67 5.19 21.00
CA ASN A 97 30.64 6.28 21.10
C ASN A 97 29.99 7.66 21.21
N MET A 98 28.66 7.73 21.27
CA MET A 98 27.90 8.98 21.35
C MET A 98 28.25 9.98 20.22
N ILE A 99 28.55 9.45 19.02
CA ILE A 99 28.88 10.23 17.81
C ILE A 99 27.76 10.10 16.79
N ARG A 100 27.62 11.11 15.92
CA ARG A 100 26.52 11.17 14.94
C ARG A 100 26.96 10.95 13.50
N ARG A 101 28.28 10.85 13.28
CA ARG A 101 28.92 10.78 11.96
C ARG A 101 30.18 9.95 12.08
N ILE A 102 30.45 9.15 11.06
CA ILE A 102 31.63 8.31 10.95
C ILE A 102 32.15 8.46 9.51
N PRO A 103 33.42 8.83 9.28
CA PRO A 103 34.01 8.83 7.96
C PRO A 103 34.14 7.39 7.46
N VAL A 104 33.96 7.23 6.16
CA VAL A 104 34.09 5.96 5.47
C VAL A 104 35.40 5.98 4.70
N THR A 105 36.24 4.98 4.94
CA THR A 105 37.54 4.81 4.31
C THR A 105 37.56 3.62 3.37
N GLN A 106 38.44 3.66 2.39
CA GLN A 106 38.85 2.51 1.59
C GLN A 106 40.30 2.74 1.20
N ASP A 107 41.14 1.71 1.34
CA ASP A 107 42.59 1.79 1.09
C ASP A 107 43.26 2.98 1.82
N ASP A 108 42.93 3.18 3.10
CA ASP A 108 43.39 4.29 3.95
C ASP A 108 43.09 5.70 3.41
N LYS A 109 42.07 5.84 2.56
CA LYS A 109 41.62 7.14 2.06
C LYS A 109 40.17 7.38 2.39
N LEU A 110 39.85 8.61 2.74
CA LEU A 110 38.47 9.05 2.90
C LEU A 110 37.74 8.96 1.55
N ILE A 111 36.64 8.19 1.52
CA ILE A 111 35.77 8.06 0.33
C ILE A 111 34.34 8.53 0.60
N GLY A 112 33.96 8.71 1.87
CA GLY A 112 32.61 9.08 2.22
C GLY A 112 32.44 9.41 3.70
N ILE A 113 31.23 9.78 4.07
CA ILE A 113 30.82 9.94 5.47
C ILE A 113 29.40 9.40 5.62
N ILE A 114 29.15 8.64 6.67
CA ILE A 114 27.81 8.19 7.05
C ILE A 114 27.39 8.90 8.33
N SER A 115 26.15 9.38 8.35
CA SER A 115 25.54 10.02 9.51
C SER A 115 24.28 9.31 9.98
N TYR A 116 23.88 9.59 11.22
CA TYR A 116 22.59 9.14 11.77
C TYR A 116 21.41 9.56 10.88
N ARG A 117 21.52 10.72 10.20
CA ARG A 117 20.50 11.19 9.25
C ARG A 117 20.40 10.29 8.03
N ASP A 118 21.53 9.84 7.50
CA ASP A 118 21.57 8.99 6.30
C ASP A 118 20.97 7.63 6.62
N ILE A 119 21.34 7.04 7.77
CA ILE A 119 20.78 5.78 8.28
C ILE A 119 19.26 5.91 8.47
N THR A 120 18.79 6.94 9.17
CA THR A 120 17.34 7.13 9.42
C THR A 120 16.54 7.36 8.15
N ASN A 121 17.10 8.09 7.17
CA ASN A 121 16.48 8.27 5.86
C ASN A 121 16.39 6.96 5.06
N ALA A 122 17.46 6.15 5.07
CA ALA A 122 17.46 4.84 4.41
C ALA A 122 16.42 3.88 5.01
N LEU A 123 16.28 3.88 6.33
CA LEU A 123 15.24 3.09 7.03
C LEU A 123 13.83 3.56 6.68
N ARG A 124 13.57 4.87 6.68
CA ARG A 124 12.27 5.44 6.28
C ARG A 124 11.89 5.05 4.85
N LYS A 125 12.85 5.17 3.92
CA LYS A 125 12.63 4.79 2.51
C LYS A 125 12.31 3.32 2.38
N SER A 126 13.04 2.45 3.09
CA SER A 126 12.78 1.01 3.10
C SER A 126 11.40 0.67 3.65
N TYR A 127 11.00 1.31 4.76
CA TYR A 127 9.68 1.12 5.37
C TYR A 127 8.54 1.53 4.43
N TYR A 128 8.64 2.69 3.80
CA TYR A 128 7.65 3.17 2.81
C TYR A 128 7.51 2.23 1.61
N MET A 129 8.62 1.71 1.09
CA MET A 129 8.61 0.74 -0.01
C MET A 129 7.96 -0.58 0.39
N LEU A 130 8.14 -1.00 1.65
CA LEU A 130 7.48 -2.18 2.19
C LEU A 130 5.97 -1.97 2.28
N GLU A 131 5.51 -0.84 2.82
CA GLU A 131 4.09 -0.48 2.93
C GLU A 131 3.38 -0.48 1.56
N GLN A 132 3.97 0.15 0.55
CA GLN A 132 3.41 0.13 -0.81
C GLN A 132 3.32 -1.27 -1.41
N LYS A 133 4.29 -2.13 -1.07
CA LYS A 133 4.32 -3.50 -1.59
C LYS A 133 3.24 -4.34 -0.93
N THR A 134 2.99 -4.16 0.37
CA THR A 134 1.87 -4.80 1.07
C THR A 134 0.53 -4.35 0.51
N GLU A 135 0.30 -3.05 0.31
CA GLU A 135 -0.95 -2.53 -0.25
C GLU A 135 -1.25 -3.08 -1.65
N LYS A 136 -0.24 -3.12 -2.53
CA LYS A 136 -0.38 -3.70 -3.89
C LYS A 136 -0.58 -5.21 -3.89
N LEU A 137 -0.05 -5.92 -2.89
CA LEU A 137 -0.27 -7.36 -2.74
C LEU A 137 -1.68 -7.65 -2.25
N GLU A 138 -2.19 -6.85 -1.31
CA GLU A 138 -3.57 -6.94 -0.83
C GLU A 138 -4.58 -6.63 -1.95
N ASP A 139 -4.32 -5.59 -2.75
CA ASP A 139 -5.20 -5.21 -3.88
C ASP A 139 -5.27 -6.31 -4.96
N LYS A 140 -4.14 -6.97 -5.28
CA LYS A 140 -4.15 -8.10 -6.22
C LYS A 140 -4.71 -9.39 -5.64
N ALA A 141 -4.55 -9.61 -4.34
CA ALA A 141 -5.03 -10.82 -3.67
C ALA A 141 -6.54 -10.82 -3.48
N ASN A 142 -7.18 -9.64 -3.43
CA ASN A 142 -8.59 -9.49 -3.11
C ASN A 142 -9.51 -9.33 -4.34
N HIS A 143 -8.96 -9.19 -5.54
CA HIS A 143 -9.73 -8.98 -6.76
C HIS A 143 -9.70 -10.19 -7.70
N ASP A 144 -10.80 -10.38 -8.44
CA ASP A 144 -10.89 -11.32 -9.55
C ASP A 144 -10.14 -10.76 -10.77
N PRO A 145 -9.16 -11.48 -11.33
CA PRO A 145 -8.27 -10.93 -12.36
C PRO A 145 -8.98 -10.67 -13.69
N LEU A 146 -10.13 -11.29 -13.95
CA LEU A 146 -10.88 -11.09 -15.19
C LEU A 146 -11.74 -9.84 -15.15
N THR A 147 -12.49 -9.65 -14.06
CA THR A 147 -13.53 -8.64 -13.93
C THR A 147 -13.09 -7.40 -13.15
N GLY A 148 -12.04 -7.51 -12.32
CA GLY A 148 -11.58 -6.46 -11.42
C GLY A 148 -12.56 -6.16 -10.27
N LEU A 149 -13.56 -7.02 -10.05
CA LEU A 149 -14.38 -7.01 -8.84
C LEU A 149 -13.67 -7.74 -7.70
N PHE A 150 -14.19 -7.65 -6.48
CA PHE A 150 -13.69 -8.48 -5.40
C PHE A 150 -13.88 -9.97 -5.70
N ASN A 151 -12.91 -10.78 -5.31
CA ASN A 151 -13.00 -12.23 -5.46
C ASN A 151 -13.77 -12.89 -4.31
N LYS A 152 -14.04 -14.18 -4.44
CA LYS A 152 -14.77 -14.97 -3.45
C LYS A 152 -14.22 -14.84 -2.03
N GLY A 153 -12.90 -14.95 -1.84
CA GLY A 153 -12.29 -14.92 -0.50
C GLY A 153 -12.54 -13.58 0.19
N TYR A 154 -12.31 -12.48 -0.51
CA TYR A 154 -12.60 -11.16 0.03
C TYR A 154 -14.10 -10.94 0.27
N MET A 155 -14.96 -11.45 -0.61
CA MET A 155 -16.40 -11.36 -0.43
C MET A 155 -16.90 -12.11 0.81
N GLU A 156 -16.30 -13.25 1.15
CA GLU A 156 -16.61 -13.98 2.39
C GLU A 156 -16.20 -13.17 3.63
N GLU A 157 -15.03 -12.52 3.62
CA GLU A 157 -14.61 -11.62 4.70
C GLU A 157 -15.55 -10.42 4.88
N GLN A 158 -15.95 -9.79 3.76
CA GLN A 158 -16.88 -8.65 3.78
C GLN A 158 -18.28 -9.07 4.24
N LEU A 159 -18.72 -10.27 3.90
CA LEU A 159 -19.98 -10.82 4.40
C LEU A 159 -19.99 -10.91 5.92
N THR A 160 -18.95 -11.52 6.51
CA THR A 160 -18.83 -11.62 7.97
C THR A 160 -18.80 -10.25 8.63
N TYR A 161 -18.04 -9.31 8.07
CA TYR A 161 -17.96 -7.94 8.57
C TYR A 161 -19.33 -7.25 8.56
N HIS A 162 -20.04 -7.25 7.43
CA HIS A 162 -21.32 -6.58 7.29
C HIS A 162 -22.42 -7.23 8.12
N PHE A 163 -22.42 -8.57 8.25
CA PHE A 163 -23.36 -9.30 9.09
C PHE A 163 -23.22 -8.90 10.57
N GLU A 164 -22.00 -8.89 11.09
CA GLU A 164 -21.74 -8.46 12.47
C GLU A 164 -22.10 -6.99 12.69
N LEU A 165 -21.84 -6.13 11.71
CA LEU A 165 -22.22 -4.72 11.77
C LEU A 165 -23.74 -4.53 11.81
N ALA A 166 -24.48 -5.22 10.94
CA ALA A 166 -25.94 -5.21 10.89
C ALA A 166 -26.54 -5.72 12.22
N ARG A 167 -26.03 -6.84 12.73
CA ARG A 167 -26.45 -7.44 14.00
C ARG A 167 -26.27 -6.51 15.19
N ARG A 168 -25.11 -5.85 15.28
CA ARG A 168 -24.78 -4.91 16.39
C ARG A 168 -25.58 -3.63 16.32
N SER A 169 -25.74 -3.07 15.13
CA SER A 169 -26.43 -1.79 14.92
C SER A 169 -27.95 -1.92 14.81
N ARG A 170 -28.46 -3.16 14.69
CA ARG A 170 -29.86 -3.46 14.35
C ARG A 170 -30.32 -2.78 13.05
N ASN A 171 -29.39 -2.52 12.14
CA ASN A 171 -29.67 -2.02 10.81
C ASN A 171 -29.79 -3.19 9.83
N SER A 172 -30.61 -3.02 8.80
CA SER A 172 -30.78 -4.06 7.78
C SER A 172 -29.62 -4.06 6.78
N MET A 173 -29.29 -5.26 6.28
CA MET A 173 -28.39 -5.48 5.16
C MET A 173 -29.00 -6.48 4.20
N ALA A 174 -28.54 -6.50 2.95
CA ALA A 174 -28.96 -7.48 1.98
C ALA A 174 -27.75 -8.24 1.42
N VAL A 175 -28.00 -9.50 1.06
CA VAL A 175 -27.16 -10.31 0.18
C VAL A 175 -27.96 -10.56 -1.09
N MET A 176 -27.35 -10.27 -2.24
CA MET A 176 -27.90 -10.57 -3.56
C MET A 176 -26.95 -11.53 -4.27
N PHE A 177 -27.44 -12.70 -4.66
CA PHE A 177 -26.75 -13.62 -5.54
C PHE A 177 -27.30 -13.47 -6.96
N LEU A 178 -26.38 -13.38 -7.92
CA LEU A 178 -26.69 -13.15 -9.33
C LEU A 178 -26.01 -14.22 -10.17
N ASP A 179 -26.70 -14.66 -11.22
CA ASP A 179 -26.16 -15.61 -12.19
C ASP A 179 -26.59 -15.22 -13.60
N ILE A 180 -25.65 -15.34 -14.55
CA ILE A 180 -25.91 -15.05 -15.96
C ILE A 180 -26.68 -16.20 -16.60
N ASP A 181 -27.89 -15.88 -17.05
CA ASP A 181 -28.79 -16.84 -17.65
C ASP A 181 -28.19 -17.41 -18.95
N HIS A 182 -28.12 -18.74 -19.03
CA HIS A 182 -27.62 -19.45 -20.21
C HIS A 182 -26.18 -19.09 -20.61
N PHE A 183 -25.31 -18.72 -19.66
CA PHE A 183 -23.92 -18.33 -19.95
C PHE A 183 -23.12 -19.40 -20.71
N LYS A 184 -23.33 -20.68 -20.41
CA LYS A 184 -22.73 -21.78 -21.19
C LYS A 184 -23.08 -21.69 -22.68
N LYS A 185 -24.32 -21.36 -23.04
CA LYS A 185 -24.74 -21.19 -24.44
C LYS A 185 -24.00 -20.03 -25.12
N VAL A 186 -23.71 -18.96 -24.39
CA VAL A 186 -22.89 -17.84 -24.89
C VAL A 186 -21.49 -18.33 -25.24
N ASN A 187 -20.85 -19.08 -24.35
CA ASN A 187 -19.52 -19.66 -24.62
C ASN A 187 -19.55 -20.65 -25.79
N ASP A 188 -20.55 -21.52 -25.84
CA ASP A 188 -20.68 -22.53 -26.89
C ASP A 188 -20.97 -21.90 -28.26
N THR A 189 -21.63 -20.73 -28.31
CA THR A 189 -22.01 -20.04 -29.56
C THR A 189 -20.95 -19.05 -30.04
N TYR A 190 -20.36 -18.27 -29.13
CA TYR A 190 -19.49 -17.13 -29.47
C TYR A 190 -18.04 -17.28 -28.98
N GLY A 191 -17.72 -18.40 -28.32
CA GLY A 191 -16.41 -18.70 -27.77
C GLY A 191 -16.13 -18.04 -26.41
N HIS A 192 -15.17 -18.62 -25.68
CA HIS A 192 -14.80 -18.19 -24.33
C HIS A 192 -14.33 -16.74 -24.24
N GLN A 193 -13.63 -16.22 -25.26
CA GLN A 193 -13.22 -14.81 -25.28
C GLN A 193 -14.43 -13.86 -25.22
N ARG A 194 -15.53 -14.23 -25.87
CA ARG A 194 -16.77 -13.44 -25.81
C ARG A 194 -17.47 -13.58 -24.46
N GLY A 195 -17.44 -14.78 -23.87
CA GLY A 195 -17.89 -14.98 -22.50
C GLY A 195 -17.14 -14.13 -21.48
N ASP A 196 -15.82 -14.00 -21.65
CA ASP A 196 -14.97 -13.15 -20.81
C ASP A 196 -15.34 -11.66 -20.93
N GLU A 197 -15.63 -11.19 -22.14
CA GLU A 197 -16.13 -9.82 -22.37
C GLU A 197 -17.50 -9.59 -21.73
N VAL A 198 -18.39 -10.58 -21.82
CA VAL A 198 -19.69 -10.57 -21.14
C VAL A 198 -19.49 -10.41 -19.63
N LEU A 199 -18.63 -11.23 -19.02
CA LEU A 199 -18.35 -11.15 -17.58
C LEU A 199 -17.80 -9.79 -17.17
N LYS A 200 -16.86 -9.22 -17.94
CA LYS A 200 -16.31 -7.87 -17.70
C LYS A 200 -17.37 -6.80 -17.79
N ARG A 201 -18.28 -6.90 -18.77
CA ARG A 201 -19.33 -5.91 -18.95
C ARG A 201 -20.38 -5.96 -17.85
N ILE A 202 -20.80 -7.17 -17.48
CA ILE A 202 -21.68 -7.37 -16.33
C ILE A 202 -21.05 -6.79 -15.07
N ALA A 203 -19.78 -7.10 -14.79
CA ALA A 203 -19.07 -6.54 -13.65
C ALA A 203 -19.08 -5.01 -13.62
N HIS A 204 -18.88 -4.36 -14.76
CA HIS A 204 -18.97 -2.90 -14.87
C HIS A 204 -20.38 -2.39 -14.56
N ILE A 205 -21.43 -3.03 -15.09
CA ILE A 205 -22.83 -2.69 -14.81
C ILE A 205 -23.13 -2.85 -13.31
N LEU A 206 -22.70 -3.95 -12.69
CA LEU A 206 -22.92 -4.18 -11.26
C LEU A 206 -22.25 -3.08 -10.42
N LYS A 207 -21.03 -2.69 -10.76
CA LYS A 207 -20.30 -1.61 -10.06
C LYS A 207 -20.96 -0.25 -10.25
N ASP A 208 -21.36 0.10 -11.48
CA ASP A 208 -22.01 1.38 -11.79
C ASP A 208 -23.41 1.51 -11.15
N LYS A 209 -24.17 0.41 -11.13
CA LYS A 209 -25.53 0.39 -10.54
C LYS A 209 -25.53 0.16 -9.04
N SER A 210 -24.40 -0.18 -8.42
CA SER A 210 -24.29 -0.31 -6.97
C SER A 210 -23.82 1.01 -6.35
N ARG A 211 -24.20 1.25 -5.09
CA ARG A 211 -23.65 2.41 -4.35
C ARG A 211 -22.25 2.05 -3.85
N ALA A 212 -21.40 3.05 -3.63
CA ALA A 212 -20.03 2.85 -3.12
C ALA A 212 -19.97 2.11 -1.77
N ILE A 213 -21.04 2.15 -0.97
CA ILE A 213 -21.15 1.43 0.31
C ILE A 213 -21.51 -0.06 0.12
N ASN A 214 -21.88 -0.48 -1.08
CA ASN A 214 -22.13 -1.89 -1.39
C ASN A 214 -20.85 -2.53 -1.91
N VAL A 215 -20.55 -3.72 -1.42
CA VAL A 215 -19.44 -4.56 -1.87
C VAL A 215 -19.96 -5.43 -3.02
N VAL A 216 -19.24 -5.40 -4.14
CA VAL A 216 -19.59 -6.13 -5.36
C VAL A 216 -18.44 -7.06 -5.71
N GLY A 217 -18.73 -8.34 -5.88
CA GLY A 217 -17.73 -9.36 -6.16
C GLY A 217 -18.18 -10.45 -7.11
N ARG A 218 -17.20 -11.13 -7.71
CA ARG A 218 -17.41 -12.35 -8.48
C ARG A 218 -17.17 -13.55 -7.57
N PHE A 219 -18.21 -14.36 -7.38
CA PHE A 219 -18.19 -15.48 -6.44
C PHE A 219 -17.62 -16.75 -7.08
N GLY A 220 -17.80 -16.93 -8.38
CA GLY A 220 -17.19 -18.03 -9.16
C GLY A 220 -17.87 -18.20 -10.51
N GLY A 221 -17.13 -18.61 -11.55
CA GLY A 221 -17.73 -18.83 -12.88
C GLY A 221 -18.52 -17.60 -13.37
N GLU A 222 -19.82 -17.78 -13.63
CA GLU A 222 -20.79 -16.74 -13.99
C GLU A 222 -21.58 -16.13 -12.81
N GLU A 223 -21.20 -16.45 -11.57
CA GLU A 223 -21.90 -16.03 -10.36
C GLU A 223 -21.27 -14.77 -9.74
N PHE A 224 -22.13 -13.83 -9.35
CA PHE A 224 -21.77 -12.59 -8.68
C PHE A 224 -22.53 -12.43 -7.37
N MET A 225 -21.96 -11.66 -6.46
CA MET A 225 -22.59 -11.34 -5.18
C MET A 225 -22.50 -9.85 -4.90
N ILE A 226 -23.57 -9.30 -4.33
CA ILE A 226 -23.61 -7.93 -3.80
C ILE A 226 -23.99 -7.99 -2.33
N ILE A 227 -23.20 -7.33 -1.49
CA ILE A 227 -23.40 -7.24 -0.04
C ILE A 227 -23.49 -5.76 0.33
N GLY A 228 -24.40 -5.40 1.23
CA GLY A 228 -24.27 -4.13 1.91
C GLY A 228 -25.53 -3.68 2.64
N PRO A 229 -25.47 -2.48 3.25
CA PRO A 229 -26.59 -1.94 4.00
C PRO A 229 -27.76 -1.65 3.07
N ILE A 230 -28.97 -1.93 3.57
CA ILE A 230 -30.22 -1.62 2.87
C ILE A 230 -31.22 -0.98 3.83
N SER A 231 -32.05 -0.08 3.31
CA SER A 231 -33.05 0.62 4.14
C SER A 231 -34.22 -0.30 4.48
N ASP A 232 -34.70 -1.09 3.52
CA ASP A 232 -35.81 -2.02 3.67
C ASP A 232 -35.85 -3.06 2.53
N TYR A 233 -36.78 -4.01 2.61
CA TYR A 233 -37.02 -5.03 1.58
C TYR A 233 -37.33 -4.43 0.20
N LYS A 234 -38.06 -3.33 0.13
CA LYS A 234 -38.42 -2.67 -1.14
C LYS A 234 -37.20 -2.08 -1.83
N SER A 235 -36.30 -1.50 -1.05
CA SER A 235 -35.04 -0.94 -1.54
C SER A 235 -34.12 -2.04 -2.09
N ALA A 236 -34.10 -3.21 -1.45
CA ALA A 236 -33.37 -4.37 -1.93
C ALA A 236 -33.90 -4.82 -3.30
N LEU A 237 -35.23 -5.00 -3.40
CA LEU A 237 -35.89 -5.39 -4.65
C LEU A 237 -35.66 -4.35 -5.76
N TYR A 238 -35.74 -3.05 -5.44
CA TYR A 238 -35.48 -1.97 -6.40
C TYR A 238 -34.04 -2.01 -6.94
N LEU A 239 -33.05 -2.23 -6.08
CA LEU A 239 -31.65 -2.37 -6.51
C LEU A 239 -31.49 -3.59 -7.43
N GLY A 240 -32.07 -4.73 -7.05
CA GLY A 240 -32.07 -5.94 -7.89
C GLY A 240 -32.69 -5.69 -9.26
N GLU A 241 -33.89 -5.11 -9.31
CA GLU A 241 -34.60 -4.86 -10.59
C GLU A 241 -33.89 -3.83 -11.46
N ARG A 242 -33.27 -2.81 -10.84
CA ARG A 242 -32.43 -1.85 -11.55
C ARG A 242 -31.25 -2.53 -12.23
N ILE A 243 -30.58 -3.44 -11.53
CA ILE A 243 -29.45 -4.21 -12.06
C ILE A 243 -29.91 -5.14 -13.17
N ARG A 244 -30.95 -5.95 -12.92
CA ARG A 244 -31.53 -6.88 -13.89
C ARG A 244 -31.91 -6.18 -15.19
N THR A 245 -32.65 -5.07 -15.08
CA THR A 245 -33.08 -4.28 -16.24
C THR A 245 -31.90 -3.64 -16.99
N ALA A 246 -30.85 -3.21 -16.28
CA ALA A 246 -29.66 -2.66 -16.92
C ALA A 246 -28.90 -3.71 -17.74
N VAL A 247 -28.80 -4.94 -17.21
CA VAL A 247 -28.20 -6.07 -17.92
C VAL A 247 -29.02 -6.50 -19.13
N GLU A 248 -30.34 -6.65 -18.96
CA GLU A 248 -31.27 -7.03 -20.04
C GLU A 248 -31.19 -6.08 -21.25
N LYS A 249 -30.97 -4.78 -20.99
CA LYS A 249 -30.86 -3.75 -22.03
C LYS A 249 -29.46 -3.66 -22.66
N GLU A 250 -28.47 -4.32 -22.09
CA GLU A 250 -27.11 -4.29 -22.63
C GLU A 250 -27.05 -5.13 -23.92
N VAL A 251 -26.55 -4.52 -24.99
CA VAL A 251 -26.38 -5.17 -26.29
C VAL A 251 -24.92 -5.57 -26.46
N PHE A 252 -24.70 -6.84 -26.77
CA PHE A 252 -23.39 -7.40 -27.05
C PHE A 252 -23.28 -7.67 -28.56
N SER A 253 -22.22 -7.18 -29.18
CA SER A 253 -21.98 -7.38 -30.62
C SER A 253 -20.85 -8.37 -30.85
N HIS A 254 -21.11 -9.39 -31.67
CA HIS A 254 -20.11 -10.36 -32.14
C HIS A 254 -20.17 -10.47 -33.66
N GLU A 255 -19.07 -10.14 -34.33
CA GLU A 255 -18.99 -10.01 -35.80
C GLU A 255 -20.10 -9.11 -36.35
N ASN A 256 -21.10 -9.67 -37.05
CA ASN A 256 -22.24 -8.97 -37.63
C ASN A 256 -23.56 -9.29 -36.91
N THR A 257 -23.50 -9.82 -35.68
CA THR A 257 -24.67 -10.23 -34.90
C THR A 257 -24.70 -9.57 -33.53
N ASP A 258 -25.85 -9.03 -33.17
CA ASP A 258 -26.13 -8.53 -31.84
C ASP A 258 -26.92 -9.55 -31.03
N PHE A 259 -26.61 -9.64 -29.74
CA PHE A 259 -27.34 -10.46 -28.79
C PHE A 259 -27.47 -9.76 -27.44
N ASN A 260 -28.48 -10.16 -26.69
CA ASN A 260 -28.68 -9.74 -25.31
C ASN A 260 -28.53 -10.96 -24.39
N ILE A 261 -28.24 -10.67 -23.13
CA ILE A 261 -28.20 -11.66 -22.05
C ILE A 261 -29.07 -11.16 -20.91
N THR A 262 -29.51 -12.09 -20.06
CA THR A 262 -30.27 -11.77 -18.87
C THR A 262 -29.58 -12.35 -17.65
N ILE A 263 -29.99 -11.89 -16.48
CA ILE A 263 -29.53 -12.41 -15.20
C ILE A 263 -30.72 -12.76 -14.33
N SER A 264 -30.57 -13.80 -13.54
CA SER A 264 -31.48 -14.12 -12.44
C SER A 264 -30.85 -13.63 -11.14
N ILE A 265 -31.66 -13.08 -10.23
CA ILE A 265 -31.19 -12.53 -8.95
C ILE A 265 -32.01 -13.11 -7.80
N GLY A 266 -31.33 -13.67 -6.81
CA GLY A 266 -31.89 -14.06 -5.53
C GLY A 266 -31.44 -13.11 -4.43
N ILE A 267 -32.37 -12.65 -3.60
CA ILE A 267 -32.10 -11.64 -2.57
C ILE A 267 -32.56 -12.17 -1.21
N SER A 268 -31.69 -12.05 -0.21
CA SER A 268 -32.05 -12.22 1.19
C SER A 268 -31.73 -10.95 1.97
N VAL A 269 -32.63 -10.54 2.84
CA VAL A 269 -32.50 -9.33 3.66
C VAL A 269 -32.40 -9.75 5.12
N TRP A 270 -31.33 -9.31 5.77
CA TRP A 270 -31.10 -9.61 7.16
C TRP A 270 -32.17 -8.98 8.04
N ASN A 271 -32.67 -9.80 8.96
CA ASN A 271 -33.50 -9.41 10.09
C ASN A 271 -33.10 -10.24 11.32
N SER A 272 -33.72 -9.98 12.46
CA SER A 272 -33.37 -10.63 13.73
C SER A 272 -33.67 -12.13 13.81
N SER A 273 -34.43 -12.72 12.88
CA SER A 273 -34.65 -14.17 12.83
C SER A 273 -33.53 -14.93 12.11
N ILE A 274 -32.68 -14.23 11.35
CA ILE A 274 -31.55 -14.84 10.64
C ILE A 274 -30.34 -14.94 11.58
N ALA A 275 -30.01 -16.17 11.98
CA ALA A 275 -29.03 -16.45 13.02
C ALA A 275 -27.56 -16.33 12.56
N SER A 276 -27.29 -16.58 11.27
CA SER A 276 -25.93 -16.56 10.74
C SER A 276 -25.84 -15.97 9.33
N GLU A 277 -24.65 -15.48 8.97
CA GLU A 277 -24.34 -15.03 7.61
C GLU A 277 -24.47 -16.15 6.56
N LYS A 278 -24.23 -17.40 6.97
CA LYS A 278 -24.42 -18.59 6.11
C LYS A 278 -25.88 -18.80 5.76
N ASP A 279 -26.79 -18.59 6.72
CA ASP A 279 -28.23 -18.65 6.45
C ASP A 279 -28.66 -17.54 5.49
N LEU A 280 -28.11 -16.33 5.66
CA LEU A 280 -28.39 -15.20 4.77
C LEU A 280 -28.00 -15.50 3.32
N VAL A 281 -26.81 -16.06 3.10
CA VAL A 281 -26.34 -16.54 1.79
C VAL A 281 -27.22 -17.66 1.24
N LYS A 282 -27.51 -18.67 2.07
CA LYS A 282 -28.35 -19.81 1.68
C LYS A 282 -29.74 -19.36 1.21
N PHE A 283 -30.36 -18.44 1.91
CA PHE A 283 -31.67 -17.91 1.54
C PHE A 283 -31.64 -17.11 0.23
N ALA A 284 -30.57 -16.36 -0.02
CA ALA A 284 -30.40 -15.66 -1.29
C ALA A 284 -30.19 -16.66 -2.46
N ASP A 285 -29.45 -17.75 -2.23
CA ASP A 285 -29.27 -18.83 -3.20
C ASP A 285 -30.58 -19.57 -3.50
N GLU A 286 -31.39 -19.90 -2.48
CA GLU A 286 -32.71 -20.51 -2.66
C GLU A 286 -33.66 -19.62 -3.48
N ALA A 287 -33.63 -18.30 -3.24
CA ALA A 287 -34.37 -17.33 -4.03
C ALA A 287 -33.86 -17.27 -5.49
N LEU A 288 -32.54 -17.32 -5.71
CA LEU A 288 -31.94 -17.34 -7.05
C LEU A 288 -32.34 -18.62 -7.82
N TYR A 289 -32.28 -19.77 -7.15
CA TYR A 289 -32.73 -21.03 -7.71
C TYR A 289 -34.20 -20.97 -8.14
N THR A 290 -35.04 -20.35 -7.32
CA THR A 290 -36.46 -20.12 -7.63
C THR A 290 -36.62 -19.19 -8.84
N ALA A 291 -35.83 -18.13 -8.94
CA ALA A 291 -35.81 -17.25 -10.11
C ALA A 291 -35.46 -18.02 -11.39
N LYS A 292 -34.43 -18.87 -11.35
CA LYS A 292 -34.02 -19.70 -12.50
C LYS A 292 -35.11 -20.70 -12.93
N ARG A 293 -35.83 -21.30 -11.98
CA ARG A 293 -36.92 -22.25 -12.26
C ARG A 293 -38.17 -21.57 -12.80
N ASN A 294 -38.44 -20.33 -12.40
CA ASN A 294 -39.64 -19.59 -12.79
C ASN A 294 -39.47 -18.82 -14.11
N GLY A 295 -38.56 -19.26 -14.99
CA GLY A 295 -38.37 -18.67 -16.31
C GLY A 295 -37.20 -17.69 -16.43
N ARG A 296 -36.33 -17.57 -15.41
CA ARG A 296 -35.13 -16.71 -15.42
C ARG A 296 -35.47 -15.23 -15.56
N ASN A 297 -34.47 -14.37 -15.81
CA ASN A 297 -34.63 -12.93 -16.04
C ASN A 297 -35.57 -12.26 -15.03
N GLN A 298 -35.35 -12.53 -13.74
CA GLN A 298 -36.21 -12.02 -12.68
C GLN A 298 -35.46 -11.88 -11.37
N VAL A 299 -36.00 -11.02 -10.51
CA VAL A 299 -35.54 -10.88 -9.13
C VAL A 299 -36.51 -11.63 -8.22
N ARG A 300 -35.97 -12.43 -7.30
CA ARG A 300 -36.74 -13.08 -6.25
C ARG A 300 -36.17 -12.71 -4.89
N MET A 301 -37.06 -12.34 -3.99
CA MET A 301 -36.76 -12.22 -2.57
C MET A 301 -36.98 -13.58 -1.92
N TYR A 302 -36.17 -13.91 -0.92
CA TYR A 302 -36.49 -15.00 -0.02
C TYR A 302 -37.71 -14.62 0.83
N GLU A 303 -38.72 -15.47 0.81
CA GLU A 303 -39.93 -15.37 1.62
C GLU A 303 -39.89 -16.49 2.66
N GLY A 304 -39.57 -16.15 3.91
CA GLY A 304 -39.50 -17.09 5.03
C GLY A 304 -39.70 -16.43 6.38
#